data_AF-A0A1H9BG24-F1
#
_entry.id   AF-A0A1H9BG24-F1
#
_cell.length_a   1.000
_cell.length_b   1.000
_cell.length_c   1.000
_cell.angle_alpha   90.00
_cell.angle_beta   90.00
_cell.angle_gamma   90.00
#
_symmetry.space_group_name_H-M   'P 1'
#
loop_
_entity.id
_entity.type
_entity.pdbx_description
1 polymer ?
#
loop_
_entity_poly.entity_id
_entity_poly.type
_entity_poly.pdbx_seq_one_letter_code
_entity_poly.pdbx_strand_id
1 'polypeptide(L)'
;MIREAKEELGIECDPEWLGLAHFEIQPDYFSDKIREEYGAIYGVSLGKEYLSQIEELRIDREEIEEIKLLREITSGEIRELDRKLTEFY
;
A
#
# COMPACT_ATOMS: atom_id res chain seq x y z
N MET A 1 4.50 5.87 8.72
CA MET A 1 3.10 5.39 8.80
C MET A 1 2.10 6.51 9.10
N ILE A 2 1.69 6.83 10.35
CA ILE A 2 0.54 7.75 10.61
C ILE A 2 0.66 9.11 9.89
N ARG A 3 1.86 9.71 9.95
CA ARG A 3 2.15 10.97 9.26
C ARG A 3 2.01 10.82 7.73
N GLU A 4 2.59 9.78 7.14
CA GLU A 4 2.52 9.49 5.70
C GLU A 4 1.08 9.21 5.25
N ALA A 5 0.33 8.39 6.00
CA ALA A 5 -1.08 8.12 5.69
C ALA A 5 -1.92 9.41 5.68
N LYS A 6 -1.63 10.35 6.58
CA LYS A 6 -2.28 11.66 6.57
C LYS A 6 -1.83 12.54 5.41
N GLU A 7 -0.55 12.59 5.12
CA GLU A 7 0.01 13.44 4.07
C GLU A 7 -0.35 12.93 2.67
N GLU A 8 -0.25 11.63 2.42
CA GLU A 8 -0.39 11.04 1.09
C GLU A 8 -1.80 10.58 0.78
N LEU A 9 -2.57 10.11 1.77
CA LEU A 9 -3.92 9.57 1.60
C LEU A 9 -5.00 10.43 2.26
N GLY A 10 -4.61 11.42 3.06
CA GLY A 10 -5.55 12.26 3.80
C GLY A 10 -6.26 11.54 4.95
N ILE A 11 -5.77 10.39 5.42
CA ILE A 11 -6.43 9.58 6.45
C ILE A 11 -5.79 9.74 7.82
N GLU A 12 -6.63 9.81 8.85
CA GLU A 12 -6.21 9.67 10.24
C GLU A 12 -6.67 8.29 10.73
N CYS A 13 -5.73 7.47 11.15
CA CYS A 13 -5.94 6.04 11.35
C CYS A 13 -5.11 5.49 12.53
N ASP A 14 -5.48 4.31 13.01
CA ASP A 14 -4.75 3.55 14.02
C ASP A 14 -4.16 2.28 13.37
N PRO A 15 -2.86 2.27 13.05
CA PRO A 15 -2.26 1.19 12.27
C PRO A 15 -1.83 -0.01 13.10
N GLU A 16 -2.18 -1.19 12.61
CA GLU A 16 -1.69 -2.46 13.11
C GLU A 16 -0.43 -2.87 12.35
N TRP A 17 0.63 -3.26 13.06
CA TRP A 17 1.83 -3.80 12.42
C TRP A 17 1.60 -5.24 11.98
N LEU A 18 1.78 -5.52 10.69
CA LEU A 18 1.56 -6.85 10.11
C LEU A 18 2.87 -7.59 9.83
N GLY A 19 3.96 -6.85 9.57
CA GLY A 19 5.23 -7.49 9.25
C GLY A 19 6.23 -6.59 8.53
N LEU A 20 7.17 -7.26 7.86
CA LEU A 20 8.23 -6.66 7.05
C LEU A 20 8.20 -7.28 5.66
N ALA A 21 8.17 -6.44 4.63
CA ALA A 21 8.46 -6.83 3.26
C ALA A 21 9.94 -6.61 2.97
N HIS A 22 10.57 -7.58 2.31
CA HIS A 22 11.94 -7.47 1.84
C HIS A 22 11.93 -7.45 0.31
N PHE A 23 12.61 -6.47 -0.28
CA PHE A 23 12.69 -6.26 -1.71
C PHE A 23 14.14 -6.16 -2.17
N GLU A 24 14.45 -6.78 -3.31
CA GLU A 24 15.69 -6.58 -4.03
C GLU A 24 15.48 -5.51 -5.11
N ILE A 25 15.99 -4.31 -4.86
CA ILE A 25 15.95 -3.20 -5.81
C ILE A 25 17.05 -3.41 -6.84
N GLN A 26 16.64 -3.56 -8.09
CA GLN A 26 17.55 -3.69 -9.22
C GLN A 26 18.36 -2.39 -9.42
N PRO A 27 19.57 -2.48 -10.00
CA PRO A 27 20.37 -1.30 -10.32
C PRO A 27 19.58 -0.24 -11.10
N ASP A 28 19.80 1.02 -10.75
CA ASP A 28 19.10 2.18 -11.29
C ASP A 28 20.06 3.35 -11.56
N TYR A 29 19.50 4.52 -11.86
CA TYR A 29 20.28 5.74 -12.08
C TYR A 29 21.21 6.09 -10.90
N PHE A 30 20.84 5.73 -9.67
CA PHE A 30 21.55 6.12 -8.45
C PHE A 30 22.59 5.10 -8.00
N SER A 31 22.45 3.82 -8.37
CA SER A 31 23.46 2.79 -8.10
C SER A 31 23.48 1.69 -9.13
N ASP A 32 24.68 1.24 -9.47
CA ASP A 32 24.97 0.10 -10.33
C ASP A 32 24.88 -1.27 -9.61
N LYS A 33 24.51 -1.28 -8.32
CA LYS A 33 24.42 -2.49 -7.49
C LYS A 33 22.98 -2.80 -7.11
N ILE A 34 22.69 -4.09 -6.95
CA ILE A 34 21.47 -4.55 -6.29
C ILE A 34 21.49 -4.05 -4.85
N ARG A 35 20.38 -3.47 -4.40
CA ARG A 35 20.19 -3.00 -3.03
C ARG A 35 19.06 -3.76 -2.37
N GLU A 36 19.18 -4.00 -1.09
CA GLU A 36 18.08 -4.56 -0.28
C GLU A 36 17.29 -3.40 0.33
N GLU A 37 15.98 -3.47 0.22
CA GLU A 37 15.06 -2.54 0.86
C GLU A 37 14.07 -3.30 1.74
N TYR A 38 13.81 -2.74 2.92
CA TYR A 38 12.91 -3.33 3.90
C TYR A 38 11.75 -2.35 4.15
N GLY A 39 10.56 -2.75 3.75
CA GLY A 39 9.33 -1.99 3.95
C GLY A 39 8.54 -2.53 5.14
N ALA A 40 8.19 -1.67 6.10
CA ALA A 40 7.28 -2.07 7.18
C ALA A 40 5.84 -2.13 6.64
N ILE A 41 5.15 -3.24 6.87
CA ILE A 41 3.77 -3.45 6.45
C ILE A 41 2.84 -3.16 7.61
N TYR A 42 1.85 -2.30 7.35
CA TYR A 42 0.80 -1.97 8.29
C TYR A 42 -0.59 -2.23 7.69
N GLY A 43 -1.49 -2.71 8.54
CA GLY A 43 -2.91 -2.88 8.25
C GLY A 43 -3.73 -1.78 8.92
N VAL A 44 -4.86 -1.45 8.33
CA VAL A 44 -5.76 -0.42 8.86
C VAL A 44 -7.19 -0.80 8.55
N SER A 45 -8.05 -0.72 9.57
CA SER A 45 -9.49 -0.96 9.42
C SER A 45 -10.22 0.37 9.34
N LEU A 46 -10.84 0.66 8.18
CA LEU A 46 -11.57 1.90 7.92
C LEU A 46 -13.03 1.65 7.59
N GLY A 47 -13.87 2.64 7.86
CA GLY A 47 -15.22 2.70 7.34
C GLY A 47 -15.24 2.92 5.82
N LYS A 48 -16.35 2.58 5.16
CA LYS A 48 -16.49 2.71 3.69
C LYS A 48 -16.41 4.16 3.20
N GLU A 49 -16.75 5.12 4.06
CA GLU A 49 -16.66 6.55 3.81
C GLU A 49 -15.24 7.00 3.44
N TYR A 50 -14.22 6.27 3.92
CA TYR A 50 -12.82 6.58 3.60
C TYR A 50 -12.46 6.29 2.14
N LEU A 51 -13.20 5.44 1.42
CA LEU A 51 -12.91 5.16 0.00
C LEU A 51 -12.98 6.45 -0.83
N SER A 52 -14.05 7.23 -0.66
CA SER A 52 -14.22 8.51 -1.36
C SER A 52 -13.18 9.54 -0.91
N GLN A 53 -12.86 9.56 0.38
CA GLN A 53 -11.85 10.47 0.94
C GLN A 53 -10.47 10.20 0.36
N ILE A 54 -10.03 8.94 0.31
CA ILE A 54 -8.71 8.60 -0.25
C ILE A 54 -8.69 8.88 -1.77
N GLU A 55 -9.79 8.60 -2.49
CA GLU A 55 -9.88 8.91 -3.92
C GLU A 55 -9.70 10.41 -4.23
N GLU A 56 -10.27 11.28 -3.37
CA GLU A 56 -10.16 12.73 -3.50
C GLU A 56 -8.79 13.25 -3.05
N LEU A 57 -8.30 12.78 -1.89
CA LEU A 57 -7.16 13.35 -1.21
C LEU A 57 -5.82 12.70 -1.56
N ARG A 58 -5.79 11.56 -2.27
CA ARG A 58 -4.51 10.92 -2.61
C ARG A 58 -3.63 11.85 -3.45
N ILE A 59 -2.40 12.03 -2.99
CA ILE A 59 -1.41 12.89 -3.65
C ILE A 59 -0.64 12.10 -4.71
N ASP A 60 -0.16 10.91 -4.37
CA ASP A 60 0.61 10.07 -5.28
C ASP A 60 -0.30 9.21 -6.16
N ARG A 61 -0.82 9.82 -7.23
CA ARG A 61 -1.69 9.14 -8.21
C ARG A 61 -0.90 8.29 -9.21
N GLU A 62 0.42 8.46 -9.28
CA GLU A 62 1.28 7.65 -10.15
C GLU A 62 1.59 6.31 -9.49
N GLU A 63 1.84 6.30 -8.18
CA GLU A 63 2.02 5.06 -7.41
C GLU A 63 0.68 4.41 -7.03
N ILE A 64 -0.33 5.21 -6.68
CA ILE A 64 -1.67 4.74 -6.30
C ILE A 64 -2.65 5.13 -7.40
N GLU A 65 -2.67 4.33 -8.46
CA GLU A 65 -3.49 4.62 -9.65
C GLU A 65 -4.99 4.57 -9.33
N GLU A 66 -5.45 3.52 -8.64
CA GLU A 66 -6.87 3.26 -8.37
C GLU A 66 -7.10 2.55 -7.03
N ILE A 67 -8.27 2.82 -6.41
CA ILE A 67 -8.74 2.14 -5.20
C ILE A 67 -9.98 1.32 -5.53
N LYS A 68 -9.94 0.02 -5.23
CA LYS A 68 -11.06 -0.92 -5.43
C LYS A 68 -11.25 -1.80 -4.22
N LEU A 69 -12.49 -2.26 -4.01
CA LEU A 69 -12.73 -3.36 -3.08
C LEU A 69 -12.27 -4.67 -3.71
N LEU A 70 -11.68 -5.55 -2.90
CA LEU A 70 -11.20 -6.86 -3.37
C LEU A 70 -12.26 -7.66 -4.15
N ARG A 71 -13.52 -7.61 -3.71
CA ARG A 71 -14.66 -8.28 -4.37
C ARG A 71 -14.99 -7.74 -5.78
N GLU A 72 -14.52 -6.54 -6.10
CA GLU A 72 -14.73 -5.86 -7.39
C GLU A 72 -13.59 -6.15 -8.37
N ILE A 73 -12.50 -6.77 -7.90
CA ILE A 73 -11.36 -7.20 -8.72
C ILE A 73 -11.71 -8.54 -9.38
N THR A 74 -12.24 -8.49 -10.60
CA THR A 74 -12.56 -9.67 -11.41
C THR A 74 -11.30 -10.26 -12.03
N SER A 75 -10.75 -11.31 -11.39
CA SER A 75 -9.70 -12.22 -11.89
C SER A 75 -8.74 -11.64 -12.94
N GLY A 76 -7.75 -10.89 -12.46
CA GLY A 76 -6.57 -10.46 -13.20
C GLY A 76 -5.48 -10.09 -12.19
N GLU A 77 -4.39 -10.86 -12.17
CA GLU A 77 -3.10 -10.61 -11.50
C GLU A 77 -3.10 -9.91 -10.12
N ILE A 78 -3.86 -10.43 -9.14
CA ILE A 78 -3.51 -10.16 -7.73
C ILE A 78 -2.17 -10.84 -7.45
N ARG A 79 -1.11 -10.04 -7.18
CA ARG A 79 0.25 -10.53 -6.90
C ARG A 79 0.24 -11.41 -5.65
N GLU A 80 1.25 -12.27 -5.52
CA GLU A 80 1.32 -13.21 -4.39
C GLU A 80 1.32 -12.51 -3.03
N LEU A 81 2.06 -11.40 -2.90
CA LEU A 81 2.06 -10.60 -1.67
C LEU A 81 0.67 -10.05 -1.35
N ASP A 82 -0.02 -9.48 -2.35
CA ASP A 82 -1.36 -8.91 -2.17
C ASP A 82 -2.37 -9.98 -1.72
N ARG A 83 -2.26 -11.21 -2.24
CA ARG A 83 -3.07 -12.35 -1.75
C ARG A 83 -2.76 -12.68 -0.29
N LYS A 84 -1.49 -12.71 0.08
CA LYS A 84 -1.09 -13.04 1.45
C LYS A 84 -1.57 -11.99 2.46
N LEU A 85 -1.64 -10.73 2.05
CA LEU A 85 -2.19 -9.66 2.88
C LEU A 85 -3.69 -9.86 3.21
N THR A 86 -4.44 -10.60 2.38
CA THR A 86 -5.85 -10.95 2.68
C THR A 86 -5.99 -12.01 3.78
N GLU A 87 -4.91 -12.64 4.24
CA GLU A 87 -4.99 -13.57 5.37
C GLU A 87 -5.14 -12.83 6.72
N PHE A 88 -4.90 -11.52 6.74
CA PHE A 88 -5.00 -10.69 7.95
C PHE A 88 -6.40 -10.07 8.15
N TYR A 89 -7.29 -10.07 7.14
CA TYR A 89 -8.61 -9.44 7.16
C TYR A 89 -9.67 -10.22 6.37
#